data_AF-A0A7S4F410-F1
#
_entry.id   AF-A0A7S4F410-F1
#
_cell.length_a   1.000
_cell.length_b   1.000
_cell.length_c   1.000
_cell.angle_alpha   90.00
_cell.angle_beta   90.00
_cell.angle_gamma   90.00
#
_symmetry.space_group_name_H-M   'P 1'
#
loop_
_entity.id
_entity.type
_entity.pdbx_description
1 polymer ?
#
loop_
_entity_poly.entity_id
_entity_poly.type
_entity_poly.pdbx_seq_one_letter_code
_entity_poly.pdbx_strand_id
1 'polypeptide(L)'
;MYELSDECDPDLDLFWDAFPIDSSKARMAPSEVAVNFNDMLEDIVKDGFYHWDGSLTTPPCTEGVSWNLMKQRLKVCQRQVSRLQEALGNSQQGVTVNNRVVQPLYQRVVVGTTTISKAPQYKAATYFLAPLVLVLAFSLAALLYRGLSSNDAQAEANSTTRGDIPLPAANDNSRPDVVVKD
;
A
#
# COMPACT_ATOMS: atom_id res chain seq x y z
N MET A 1 6.74 2.42 23.04
CA MET A 1 7.22 2.91 24.36
C MET A 1 8.54 2.24 24.68
N TYR A 2 9.34 2.74 25.61
CA TYR A 2 10.57 2.07 26.06
C TYR A 2 10.40 1.50 27.48
N GLU A 3 11.08 0.40 27.77
CA GLU A 3 11.19 -0.18 29.11
C GLU A 3 12.65 -0.48 29.46
N LEU A 4 12.98 -0.33 30.75
CA LEU A 4 14.34 -0.52 31.22
C LEU A 4 14.75 -2.00 31.10
N SER A 5 15.93 -2.23 30.55
CA SER A 5 16.52 -3.55 30.32
C SER A 5 18.02 -3.49 30.61
N ASP A 6 18.65 -4.66 30.81
CA ASP A 6 20.10 -4.77 30.89
C ASP A 6 20.76 -4.56 29.52
N GLU A 7 20.02 -4.83 28.44
CA GLU A 7 20.44 -4.64 27.05
C GLU A 7 20.19 -3.19 26.59
N CYS A 8 21.20 -2.56 26.00
CA CYS A 8 21.06 -1.27 25.33
C CYS A 8 20.43 -1.43 23.95
N ASP A 9 19.64 -0.44 23.54
CA ASP A 9 19.09 -0.37 22.19
C ASP A 9 20.20 0.07 21.21
N PRO A 10 20.56 -0.76 20.21
CA PRO A 10 21.66 -0.44 19.29
C PRO A 10 21.32 0.72 18.35
N ASP A 11 20.05 0.91 17.99
CA ASP A 11 19.62 1.99 17.11
C ASP A 11 19.66 3.33 17.86
N LEU A 12 19.33 3.33 19.15
CA LEU A 12 19.51 4.52 19.99
C LEU A 12 20.99 4.88 20.21
N ASP A 13 21.91 3.92 20.21
CA ASP A 13 23.34 4.25 20.35
C ASP A 13 23.88 5.07 19.16
N LEU A 14 23.35 4.87 17.95
CA LEU A 14 23.62 5.73 16.79
C LEU A 14 23.23 7.19 17.06
N PHE A 15 22.16 7.40 17.82
CA PHE A 15 21.68 8.72 18.20
C PHE A 15 22.51 9.32 19.34
N TRP A 16 22.80 8.55 20.40
CA TRP A 16 23.46 9.06 21.60
C TRP A 16 24.90 9.55 21.37
N ASP A 17 25.62 8.99 20.40
CA ASP A 17 26.97 9.47 20.02
C ASP A 17 26.93 10.86 19.35
N ALA A 18 25.80 11.21 18.73
CA ALA A 18 25.57 12.52 18.11
C ALA A 18 24.81 13.48 19.03
N PHE A 19 24.15 12.99 20.08
CA PHE A 19 23.24 13.80 20.89
C PHE A 19 23.99 14.83 21.76
N PRO A 20 23.65 16.12 21.67
CA PRO A 20 24.31 17.14 22.46
C PRO A 20 23.84 17.13 23.92
N ILE A 21 24.77 16.88 24.85
CA ILE A 21 24.52 17.03 26.30
C ILE A 21 24.38 18.51 26.71
N ASP A 22 24.93 19.42 25.90
CA ASP A 22 24.82 20.87 26.02
C ASP A 22 24.30 21.42 24.69
N SER A 23 23.20 22.18 24.73
CA SER A 23 22.53 22.70 23.53
C SER A 23 23.44 23.58 22.67
N SER A 24 24.48 24.20 23.25
CA SER A 24 25.49 24.97 22.52
C SER A 24 26.40 24.12 21.62
N LYS A 25 26.42 22.80 21.83
CA LYS A 25 27.22 21.82 21.08
C LYS A 25 26.38 20.97 20.12
N ALA A 26 25.15 21.38 19.85
CA ALA A 26 24.30 20.71 18.87
C ALA A 26 24.98 20.71 17.49
N ARG A 27 25.18 19.50 16.94
CA ARG A 27 25.73 19.27 15.61
C ARG A 27 24.77 18.41 14.80
N MET A 28 24.70 18.64 13.50
CA MET A 28 24.06 17.68 12.60
C MET A 28 24.85 16.37 12.64
N ALA A 29 24.14 15.24 12.74
CA ALA A 29 24.78 13.93 12.62
C ALA A 29 25.45 13.81 11.24
N PRO A 30 26.57 13.08 11.12
CA PRO A 30 27.19 12.80 9.82
C PRO A 30 26.18 12.11 8.90
N SER A 31 26.15 12.49 7.61
CA SER A 31 25.22 11.94 6.61
C SER A 31 25.36 10.43 6.38
N GLU A 32 26.43 9.81 6.89
CA GLU A 32 26.74 8.38 6.77
C GLU A 32 25.95 7.52 7.76
N VAL A 33 25.34 8.11 8.80
CA VAL A 33 24.48 7.40 9.76
C VAL A 33 23.06 7.32 9.17
N ALA A 34 22.83 6.28 8.36
CA ALA A 34 21.52 6.01 7.76
C ALA A 34 20.68 5.12 8.68
N VAL A 35 19.86 5.72 9.54
CA VAL A 35 18.82 4.99 10.29
C VAL A 35 17.63 4.73 9.36
N ASN A 36 17.32 3.45 9.10
CA ASN A 36 16.12 3.10 8.33
C ASN A 36 14.89 3.07 9.24
N PHE A 37 14.21 4.22 9.32
CA PHE A 37 12.98 4.33 10.11
C PHE A 37 11.85 3.42 9.64
N ASN A 38 11.81 3.02 8.36
CA ASN A 38 10.76 2.13 7.90
C ASN A 38 10.94 0.72 8.48
N ASP A 39 12.17 0.21 8.53
CA ASP A 39 12.45 -1.10 9.11
C ASP A 39 12.11 -1.11 10.61
N MET A 40 12.50 -0.05 11.32
CA MET A 40 12.18 0.12 12.74
C MET A 40 10.66 0.22 12.96
N LEU A 41 9.96 0.97 12.12
CA LEU A 41 8.51 1.10 12.19
C LEU A 41 7.80 -0.22 11.86
N GLU A 42 8.24 -0.95 10.84
CA GLU A 42 7.67 -2.25 10.44
C GLU A 42 7.70 -3.26 11.58
N ASP A 43 8.79 -3.31 12.36
CA ASP A 43 8.87 -4.19 13.52
C ASP A 43 7.89 -3.78 14.62
N ILE A 44 7.88 -2.50 15.03
CA ILE A 44 7.08 -2.09 16.21
C ILE A 44 5.57 -2.05 15.95
N VAL A 45 5.14 -1.91 14.70
CA VAL A 45 3.71 -1.89 14.35
C VAL A 45 3.12 -3.29 14.21
N LYS A 46 3.95 -4.35 14.16
CA LYS A 46 3.50 -5.73 13.89
C LYS A 46 2.49 -6.24 14.91
N ASP A 47 2.61 -5.82 16.16
CA ASP A 47 1.75 -6.21 17.28
C ASP A 47 0.47 -5.34 17.37
N GLY A 48 0.37 -4.32 16.52
CA GLY A 48 -0.70 -3.33 16.52
C GLY A 48 -0.47 -2.18 17.50
N PHE A 49 -1.48 -1.33 17.63
CA PHE A 49 -1.42 -0.09 18.40
C PHE A 49 -2.78 0.25 19.01
N TYR A 50 -2.76 1.14 20.01
CA TYR A 50 -3.94 1.83 20.50
C TYR A 50 -4.09 3.17 19.79
N HIS A 51 -5.31 3.55 19.45
CA HIS A 51 -5.63 4.77 18.74
C HIS A 51 -6.72 5.57 19.47
N TRP A 52 -6.54 6.89 19.53
CA TRP A 52 -7.53 7.85 20.01
C TRP A 52 -7.23 9.27 19.51
N ASP A 53 -8.25 10.12 19.51
CA ASP A 53 -8.08 11.55 19.28
C ASP A 53 -7.74 12.29 20.59
N GLY A 54 -6.71 13.13 20.53
CA GLY A 54 -6.21 13.87 21.68
C GLY A 54 -5.67 15.25 21.29
N SER A 55 -4.70 15.70 22.07
CA SER A 55 -4.09 17.02 21.92
C SER A 55 -2.57 16.94 21.91
N LEU A 56 -1.94 18.07 21.58
CA LEU A 56 -0.52 18.27 21.84
C LEU A 56 -0.23 18.12 23.34
N THR A 57 0.86 17.43 23.66
CA THR A 57 1.30 17.22 25.06
C THR A 57 2.09 18.41 25.62
N THR A 58 2.28 19.46 24.82
CA THR A 58 2.92 20.72 25.19
C THR A 58 1.98 21.89 24.87
N PRO A 59 2.11 23.05 25.55
CA PRO A 59 1.39 24.26 25.17
C PRO A 59 1.52 24.55 23.67
N PRO A 60 0.45 24.99 23.00
CA PRO A 60 -0.85 25.43 23.54
C PRO A 60 -1.87 24.31 23.79
N CYS A 61 -1.46 23.04 23.83
CA CYS A 61 -2.35 21.90 24.11
C CYS A 61 -3.51 21.73 23.11
N THR A 62 -3.32 22.15 21.86
CA THR A 62 -4.34 22.10 20.80
C THR A 62 -4.83 20.67 20.56
N GLU A 63 -6.15 20.51 20.44
CA GLU A 63 -6.82 19.24 20.15
C GLU A 63 -6.77 18.89 18.65
N GLY A 64 -7.22 17.67 18.30
CA GLY A 64 -7.26 17.17 16.92
C GLY A 64 -6.04 16.35 16.52
N VAL A 65 -5.23 15.91 17.48
CA VAL A 65 -4.09 15.03 17.24
C VAL A 65 -4.56 13.58 17.24
N SER A 66 -4.37 12.89 16.12
CA SER A 66 -4.57 11.44 16.00
C SER A 66 -3.38 10.70 16.61
N TRP A 67 -3.58 10.09 17.78
CA TRP A 67 -2.54 9.36 18.49
C TRP A 67 -2.55 7.88 18.11
N ASN A 68 -1.36 7.31 17.91
CA ASN A 68 -1.15 5.87 17.72
C ASN A 68 -0.05 5.40 18.68
N LEU A 69 -0.43 4.66 19.71
CA LEU A 69 0.50 4.11 20.72
C LEU A 69 0.77 2.64 20.42
N MET A 70 1.98 2.35 19.95
CA MET A 70 2.40 0.99 19.65
C MET A 70 2.31 0.11 20.91
N LYS A 71 1.78 -1.11 20.74
CA LYS A 71 1.66 -2.09 21.82
C LYS A 71 3.01 -2.65 22.24
N GLN A 72 3.91 -2.84 21.27
CA GLN A 72 5.28 -3.27 21.52
C GLN A 72 6.04 -2.22 22.34
N ARG A 73 6.75 -2.70 23.36
CA ARG A 73 7.74 -1.92 24.10
C ARG A 73 9.12 -2.25 23.57
N LEU A 74 9.91 -1.23 23.34
CA LEU A 74 11.33 -1.32 23.02
C LEU A 74 12.13 -1.32 24.32
N LYS A 75 13.34 -1.87 24.27
CA LYS A 75 14.24 -1.90 25.43
C LYS A 75 15.09 -0.64 25.46
N VAL A 76 15.52 -0.22 26.64
CA VAL A 76 16.53 0.83 26.82
C VAL A 76 17.37 0.49 28.04
N CYS A 77 18.68 0.74 28.00
CA CYS A 77 19.53 0.50 29.15
C CYS A 77 19.72 1.74 30.03
N GLN A 78 20.15 1.54 31.27
CA GLN A 78 20.32 2.63 32.24
C GLN A 78 21.27 3.73 31.74
N ARG A 79 22.35 3.38 31.03
CA ARG A 79 23.28 4.35 30.43
C ARG A 79 22.55 5.33 29.51
N GLN A 80 21.68 4.82 28.65
CA GLN A 80 20.94 5.62 27.67
C GLN A 80 19.92 6.54 28.36
N VAL A 81 19.21 6.03 29.37
CA VAL A 81 18.29 6.84 30.19
C VAL A 81 19.02 7.96 30.93
N SER A 82 20.17 7.65 31.56
CA SER A 82 20.96 8.64 32.30
C SER A 82 21.49 9.74 31.39
N ARG A 83 21.92 9.42 30.16
CA ARG A 83 22.33 10.45 29.19
C ARG A 83 21.21 11.41 28.82
N LEU A 84 19.98 10.91 28.63
CA LEU A 84 18.82 11.76 28.37
C LEU A 84 18.55 12.70 29.56
N GLN A 85 18.55 12.16 30.78
CA GLN A 85 18.29 12.93 31.99
C GLN A 85 19.34 14.02 32.22
N GLU A 86 20.62 13.71 31.97
CA GLU A 86 21.71 14.69 32.05
C GLU A 86 21.51 15.84 31.06
N ALA A 87 21.22 15.52 29.80
CA ALA A 87 20.99 16.53 28.78
C ALA A 87 19.75 17.39 29.05
N LEU A 88 18.66 16.79 29.55
CA LEU A 88 17.49 17.54 30.00
C LEU A 88 17.83 18.49 31.16
N GLY A 89 18.60 18.02 32.14
CA GLY A 89 19.04 18.83 33.27
C GLY A 89 19.84 20.05 32.82
N ASN A 90 20.75 19.87 31.87
CA ASN A 90 21.58 20.96 31.34
C ASN A 90 20.79 21.95 30.48
N SER A 91 19.82 21.48 29.71
CA SER A 91 19.08 22.31 28.75
C SER A 91 17.80 22.94 29.30
N GLN A 92 17.20 22.34 30.34
CA GLN A 92 15.89 22.73 30.88
C GLN A 92 15.94 23.02 32.38
N GLN A 93 16.95 23.76 32.85
CA GLN A 93 17.02 24.29 34.22
C GLN A 93 16.95 23.19 35.31
N GLY A 94 17.62 22.06 35.09
CA GLY A 94 17.70 20.95 36.04
C GLY A 94 16.54 19.96 35.99
N VAL A 95 15.66 20.04 34.99
CA VAL A 95 14.57 19.08 34.80
C VAL A 95 15.12 17.69 34.43
N THR A 96 14.70 16.66 35.17
CA THR A 96 15.06 15.26 34.91
C THR A 96 13.98 14.47 34.17
N VAL A 97 12.78 15.02 34.06
CA VAL A 97 11.60 14.40 33.45
C VAL A 97 10.77 15.46 32.74
N ASN A 98 10.46 15.24 31.46
CA ASN A 98 9.78 16.23 30.60
C ASN A 98 8.43 15.72 30.05
N ASN A 99 7.79 14.74 30.70
CA ASN A 99 6.47 14.27 30.29
C ASN A 99 5.33 15.04 30.98
N ARG A 100 4.23 15.23 30.25
CA ARG A 100 2.96 15.67 30.82
C ARG A 100 2.32 14.55 31.64
N VAL A 101 1.58 14.90 32.69
CA VAL A 101 0.76 13.93 33.44
C VAL A 101 -0.39 13.39 32.58
N VAL A 102 -0.83 12.16 32.86
CA VAL A 102 -1.99 11.58 32.18
C VAL A 102 -3.21 12.47 32.36
N GLN A 103 -4.00 12.60 31.30
CA GLN A 103 -5.23 13.41 31.31
C GLN A 103 -6.45 12.48 31.37
N PRO A 104 -7.57 12.93 31.96
CA PRO A 104 -8.78 12.11 32.01
C PRO A 104 -9.22 11.67 30.61
N LEU A 105 -9.72 10.44 30.51
CA LEU A 105 -10.22 9.90 29.25
C LEU A 105 -11.51 10.61 28.80
N TYR A 106 -12.33 11.04 29.77
CA TYR A 106 -13.70 11.51 29.55
C TYR A 106 -14.50 10.47 28.75
N GLN A 107 -15.29 10.88 27.77
CA GLN A 107 -16.12 9.99 26.95
C GLN A 107 -15.40 9.45 25.70
N ARG A 108 -14.08 9.65 25.57
CA ARG A 108 -13.32 9.16 24.41
C ARG A 108 -13.18 7.64 24.46
N VAL A 109 -13.26 7.02 23.28
CA VAL A 109 -13.02 5.59 23.10
C VAL A 109 -11.59 5.39 22.59
N VAL A 110 -10.87 4.44 23.20
CA VAL A 110 -9.57 4.00 22.71
C VAL A 110 -9.77 2.72 21.90
N VAL A 111 -9.37 2.76 20.64
CA VAL A 111 -9.48 1.62 19.72
C VAL A 111 -8.15 0.86 19.69
N GLY A 112 -8.18 -0.46 19.85
CA GLY A 112 -6.99 -1.29 19.70
C GLY A 112 -6.99 -2.03 18.36
N THR A 113 -5.89 -1.97 17.62
CA THR A 113 -5.69 -2.82 16.43
C THR A 113 -5.01 -4.11 16.85
N THR A 114 -5.37 -5.22 16.22
CA THR A 114 -4.63 -6.49 16.35
C THR A 114 -3.41 -6.49 15.43
N THR A 115 -2.67 -7.60 15.40
CA THR A 115 -1.49 -7.76 14.54
C THR A 115 -1.78 -7.35 13.10
N ILE A 116 -0.97 -6.44 12.55
CA ILE A 116 -1.05 -6.04 11.15
C ILE A 116 -0.35 -7.14 10.34
N SER A 117 -1.08 -8.20 9.99
CA SER A 117 -0.53 -9.23 9.11
C SER A 117 -0.26 -8.60 7.75
N LYS A 118 0.98 -8.70 7.22
CA LYS A 118 1.23 -8.47 5.79
C LYS A 118 0.20 -9.27 5.01
N ALA A 119 -0.64 -8.60 4.22
CA ALA A 119 -1.62 -9.27 3.37
C ALA A 119 -0.89 -10.38 2.58
N PRO A 120 -1.50 -11.56 2.36
CA PRO A 120 -0.86 -12.62 1.61
C PRO A 120 -0.48 -12.06 0.24
N GLN A 121 0.82 -11.86 0.04
CA GLN A 121 1.33 -11.40 -1.24
C GLN A 121 1.17 -12.56 -2.20
N TYR A 122 0.13 -12.52 -3.04
CA TYR A 122 -0.12 -13.49 -4.11
C TYR A 122 0.91 -13.34 -5.23
N LYS A 123 2.20 -13.43 -4.90
CA LYS A 123 3.29 -13.49 -5.87
C LYS A 123 3.52 -14.94 -6.29
N ALA A 124 2.59 -15.53 -7.05
CA ALA A 124 2.87 -16.81 -7.75
C ALA A 124 1.81 -17.25 -8.76
N ALA A 125 0.53 -16.86 -8.62
CA ALA A 125 -0.53 -17.48 -9.45
C ALA A 125 -0.61 -16.94 -10.89
N THR A 126 0.03 -15.81 -11.19
CA THR A 126 -0.02 -15.17 -12.50
C THR A 126 0.96 -15.74 -13.52
N TYR A 127 2.04 -16.41 -13.08
CA TYR A 127 3.07 -16.95 -13.98
C TYR A 127 2.72 -18.31 -14.58
N PHE A 128 1.73 -19.02 -14.05
CA PHE A 128 1.34 -20.35 -14.56
C PHE A 128 0.23 -20.30 -15.63
N LEU A 129 -0.61 -19.27 -15.65
CA LEU A 129 -1.71 -19.16 -16.62
C LEU A 129 -1.30 -18.47 -17.94
N ALA A 130 -0.31 -17.58 -17.91
CA ALA A 130 0.15 -16.85 -19.10
C ALA A 130 0.65 -17.73 -20.26
N PRO A 131 1.49 -18.77 -20.06
CA PRO A 131 1.97 -19.59 -21.18
C PRO A 131 0.85 -20.46 -21.79
N LEU A 132 -0.11 -20.91 -20.98
CA LEU A 132 -1.23 -21.73 -21.47
C LEU A 132 -2.18 -20.92 -22.36
N VAL A 133 -2.49 -19.68 -21.97
CA VAL A 133 -3.33 -18.77 -22.76
C VAL A 133 -2.66 -18.41 -24.08
N LEU A 134 -1.34 -18.19 -24.10
CA LEU A 134 -0.59 -17.94 -25.34
C LEU A 134 -0.61 -19.16 -26.26
N VAL A 135 -0.32 -20.36 -25.75
CA VAL A 135 -0.33 -21.60 -26.55
C VAL A 135 -1.72 -21.86 -27.14
N LEU A 136 -2.79 -21.64 -26.36
CA LEU A 136 -4.16 -21.79 -26.84
C LEU A 136 -4.51 -20.75 -27.91
N ALA A 137 -4.11 -19.49 -27.74
CA ALA A 137 -4.34 -18.43 -28.73
C ALA A 137 -3.60 -18.72 -30.05
N PHE A 138 -2.33 -19.16 -29.99
CA PHE A 138 -1.57 -19.56 -31.17
C PHE A 138 -2.18 -20.77 -31.87
N SER A 139 -2.63 -21.78 -31.11
CA SER A 139 -3.27 -22.98 -31.65
C SER A 139 -4.59 -22.65 -32.35
N LEU A 140 -5.41 -21.79 -31.74
CA LEU A 140 -6.67 -21.34 -32.32
C LEU A 140 -6.44 -20.51 -33.59
N ALA A 141 -5.48 -19.59 -33.59
CA ALA A 141 -5.11 -18.80 -34.76
C ALA A 141 -4.63 -19.70 -35.92
N ALA A 142 -3.81 -20.72 -35.63
CA ALA A 142 -3.35 -21.68 -36.64
C ALA A 142 -4.50 -22.52 -37.23
N LEU A 143 -5.47 -22.94 -36.40
CA LEU A 143 -6.67 -23.65 -36.86
C LEU A 143 -7.53 -22.76 -37.76
N LEU A 144 -7.75 -21.51 -37.38
CA LEU A 144 -8.51 -20.55 -38.18
C LEU A 144 -7.81 -20.23 -39.51
N TYR A 145 -6.48 -20.06 -39.50
CA TYR A 145 -5.71 -19.81 -40.72
C TYR A 145 -5.79 -20.99 -41.71
N ARG A 146 -5.69 -22.22 -41.21
CA ARG A 146 -5.86 -23.44 -42.02
C ARG A 146 -7.27 -23.58 -42.59
N GLY A 147 -8.31 -23.23 -41.82
CA GLY A 147 -9.70 -23.26 -42.28
C GLY A 147 -10.01 -22.22 -43.37
N LEU A 148 -9.39 -21.05 -43.32
CA LEU A 148 -9.50 -20.06 -44.39
C LEU A 148 -8.81 -20.53 -45.67
N SER A 149 -7.59 -21.07 -45.56
CA SER A 149 -6.85 -21.61 -46.71
C SER A 149 -7.53 -22.79 -47.39
N SER A 150 -8.30 -23.62 -46.67
CA SER A 150 -9.02 -24.76 -47.28
C SER A 150 -10.21 -24.33 -48.14
N ASN A 151 -10.78 -23.15 -47.90
CA ASN A 151 -11.94 -22.66 -48.66
C ASN A 151 -11.54 -22.12 -50.04
N ASP A 152 -10.33 -21.59 -50.19
CA ASP A 152 -9.82 -21.11 -51.47
C ASP A 152 -9.55 -22.25 -52.46
N ALA A 153 -9.17 -23.44 -51.94
CA ALA A 153 -8.94 -24.63 -52.77
C ALA A 153 -10.22 -25.23 -53.37
N GLN A 154 -11.41 -24.91 -52.83
CA GLN A 154 -12.70 -25.36 -53.40
C GLN A 154 -13.32 -24.35 -54.37
N ALA A 155 -12.87 -23.09 -54.36
CA ALA A 155 -13.38 -22.06 -55.26
C ALA A 155 -12.88 -22.26 -56.71
N GLU A 156 -11.67 -22.81 -56.89
CA GLU A 156 -11.07 -22.99 -58.22
C GLU A 156 -11.63 -24.22 -58.98
N ALA A 157 -12.24 -25.19 -58.29
CA ALA A 157 -12.81 -26.39 -58.91
C ALA A 157 -14.19 -26.20 -59.56
N ASN A 158 -14.87 -25.05 -59.34
CA ASN A 158 -16.25 -24.84 -59.78
C ASN A 158 -16.44 -23.73 -60.84
N SER A 159 -15.34 -23.22 -61.43
CA SER A 159 -15.34 -22.07 -62.36
C SER A 159 -15.43 -22.44 -63.86
N THR A 160 -15.68 -23.70 -64.24
CA THR A 160 -15.67 -24.13 -65.66
C THR A 160 -17.06 -24.33 -66.29
N THR A 161 -18.15 -24.00 -65.61
CA THR A 161 -19.47 -24.07 -66.26
C THR A 161 -20.34 -22.93 -65.79
N ARG A 162 -20.61 -21.98 -66.69
CA ARG A 162 -21.98 -21.57 -67.10
C ARG A 162 -21.95 -20.12 -67.62
N GLY A 163 -21.85 -20.01 -68.95
CA GLY A 163 -22.19 -18.79 -69.67
C GLY A 163 -23.69 -18.53 -69.67
N ASP A 164 -24.00 -17.24 -69.75
CA ASP A 164 -25.11 -16.58 -70.43
C ASP A 164 -26.56 -16.95 -70.05
N ILE A 165 -27.30 -15.94 -69.54
CA ILE A 165 -28.58 -15.44 -70.08
C ILE A 165 -28.96 -14.09 -69.39
N PRO A 166 -29.51 -13.09 -70.12
CA PRO A 166 -29.72 -11.72 -69.62
C PRO A 166 -31.07 -11.42 -68.92
N LEU A 167 -31.08 -10.20 -68.37
CA LEU A 167 -31.96 -9.48 -67.42
C LEU A 167 -33.37 -9.05 -67.92
N PRO A 168 -34.24 -8.45 -67.05
CA PRO A 168 -35.66 -8.79 -66.88
C PRO A 168 -36.64 -7.71 -67.39
N ALA A 169 -37.94 -7.98 -67.20
CA ALA A 169 -39.01 -6.98 -67.29
C ALA A 169 -39.71 -6.77 -65.92
N ALA A 170 -40.03 -5.51 -65.65
CA ALA A 170 -40.58 -4.95 -64.42
C ALA A 170 -42.07 -5.25 -64.19
N ASN A 171 -42.54 -5.08 -62.95
CA ASN A 171 -43.89 -4.58 -62.71
C ASN A 171 -44.03 -3.82 -61.38
N ASP A 172 -44.73 -2.70 -61.49
CA ASP A 172 -45.23 -1.73 -60.51
C ASP A 172 -46.60 -2.20 -59.98
N ASN A 173 -47.00 -1.77 -58.77
CA ASN A 173 -48.37 -1.34 -58.45
C ASN A 173 -48.57 -1.08 -56.94
N SER A 174 -48.81 0.20 -56.62
CA SER A 174 -50.06 0.70 -55.98
C SER A 174 -50.35 0.48 -54.48
N ARG A 175 -50.19 1.59 -53.73
CA ARG A 175 -51.01 2.20 -52.64
C ARG A 175 -52.53 1.87 -52.64
N PRO A 176 -53.35 2.34 -51.64
CA PRO A 176 -53.20 2.46 -50.18
C PRO A 176 -54.50 2.07 -49.40
N ASP A 177 -54.60 2.54 -48.14
CA ASP A 177 -55.81 2.83 -47.34
C ASP A 177 -56.40 1.64 -46.54
N VAL A 178 -56.99 1.75 -45.34
CA VAL A 178 -57.34 2.83 -44.39
C VAL A 178 -57.91 2.12 -43.13
N VAL A 179 -57.54 2.58 -41.93
CA VAL A 179 -58.37 2.83 -40.71
C VAL A 179 -59.22 1.70 -40.08
N VAL A 180 -59.18 1.64 -38.73
CA VAL A 180 -60.32 1.77 -37.77
C VAL A 180 -60.10 0.90 -36.52
N LYS A 181 -60.06 1.58 -35.36
CA LYS A 181 -60.60 1.29 -34.00
C LYS A 181 -60.61 -0.16 -33.46
N ASP A 182 -60.43 -0.42 -32.18
CA ASP A 182 -60.68 0.36 -30.94
C ASP A 182 -59.49 0.30 -29.96
#